data_AF-A0A7G9Y7Z0-F1
#
_entry.id   AF-A0A7G9Y7Z0-F1
#
_cell.length_a   1.000
_cell.length_b   1.000
_cell.length_c   1.000
_cell.angle_alpha   90.00
_cell.angle_beta   90.00
_cell.angle_gamma   90.00
#
_symmetry.space_group_name_H-M   'P 1'
#
loop_
_entity.id
_entity.type
_entity.pdbx_description
1 polymer ?
#
loop_
_entity_poly.entity_id
_entity_poly.type
_entity_poly.pdbx_seq_one_letter_code
_entity_poly.pdbx_strand_id
1 'polypeptide(L)'
;MDTDEIIRQLKRENELLKGRIRELEAKLAMYENAHTPPSLKRNGNRKKDQNESGGKKPGQKKGHEGTTRPPAKPDRQVEVTKDRCPDCGAELGDPFSVETKVIEEIPEPQPVIVTEYHIAHYTCPHCQKEVVATDASCPKEGRFGNNTIAQAVLLKYEDRLPHRKIRNALIRQYGLDISPATILDLTRRAADAVQSVYDAILDRVRNASILHADETSIKVQGQKYWIWVFPTPSETFIVIRKSRGTKVLMEVLTRRFRGIIVCDGWKPYAKFTKRIQRCWAHLLRESKDLADNIAEAVPLHRALTSSNSNYGMTFCLAHTISTLRK
;
A
#
# COMPACT_ATOMS: atom_id res chain seq x y z
N MET A 1 -6.76 37.81 -52.57
CA MET A 1 -7.37 36.48 -52.33
C MET A 1 -8.86 36.66 -52.37
N ASP A 2 -9.52 35.88 -53.21
CA ASP A 2 -10.98 35.88 -53.35
C ASP A 2 -11.62 35.43 -52.02
N THR A 3 -12.67 36.13 -51.60
CA THR A 3 -13.38 35.87 -50.34
C THR A 3 -13.89 34.43 -50.27
N ASP A 4 -14.31 33.88 -51.42
CA ASP A 4 -14.79 32.50 -51.53
C ASP A 4 -13.67 31.45 -51.39
N GLU A 5 -12.43 31.81 -51.70
CA GLU A 5 -11.27 30.94 -51.50
C GLU A 5 -10.89 30.88 -50.01
N ILE A 6 -10.95 32.01 -49.31
CA ILE A 6 -10.75 32.08 -47.85
C ILE A 6 -11.83 31.26 -47.12
N ILE A 7 -13.10 31.39 -47.52
CA ILE A 7 -14.20 30.63 -46.90
C ILE A 7 -14.01 29.11 -47.09
N ARG A 8 -13.57 28.67 -48.27
CA ARG A 8 -13.28 27.25 -48.54
C ARG A 8 -12.12 26.73 -47.71
N GLN A 9 -11.04 27.52 -47.58
CA GLN A 9 -9.90 27.17 -46.75
C GLN A 9 -10.30 27.05 -45.26
N LEU A 10 -11.02 28.04 -44.73
CA LEU A 10 -11.48 28.04 -43.34
C LEU A 10 -12.46 26.89 -43.03
N LYS A 11 -13.31 26.50 -43.99
CA LYS A 11 -14.19 25.32 -43.84
C LYS A 11 -13.39 24.03 -43.74
N ARG A 12 -12.38 23.86 -44.60
CA ARG A 12 -11.48 22.69 -44.58
C ARG A 12 -10.68 22.60 -43.28
N GLU A 13 -10.14 23.73 -42.82
CA GLU A 13 -9.45 23.80 -41.53
C GLU A 13 -10.40 23.50 -40.36
N ASN A 14 -11.63 24.00 -40.37
CA ASN A 14 -12.62 23.68 -39.36
C ASN A 14 -12.97 22.18 -39.31
N GLU A 15 -13.11 21.52 -40.46
CA GLU A 15 -13.36 20.07 -40.50
C GLU A 15 -12.18 19.27 -39.94
N LEU A 16 -10.95 19.65 -40.31
CA LEU A 16 -9.72 19.04 -39.78
C LEU A 16 -9.60 19.24 -38.27
N LEU A 17 -9.84 20.46 -37.77
CA LEU A 17 -9.81 20.78 -36.35
C LEU A 17 -10.90 20.03 -35.58
N LYS A 18 -12.14 19.97 -36.09
CA LYS A 18 -13.22 19.15 -35.50
C LYS A 18 -12.90 17.66 -35.49
N GLY A 19 -12.21 17.16 -36.52
CA GLY A 19 -11.68 15.79 -36.55
C GLY A 19 -10.65 15.56 -35.45
N ARG A 20 -9.70 16.48 -35.30
CA ARG A 20 -8.65 16.41 -34.27
C ARG A 20 -9.20 16.54 -32.86
N ILE A 21 -10.18 17.41 -32.65
CA ILE A 21 -10.90 17.55 -31.37
C ILE A 21 -11.56 16.22 -31.01
N ARG A 22 -12.33 15.61 -31.92
CA ARG A 22 -12.95 14.30 -31.67
C ARG A 22 -11.92 13.20 -31.34
N GLU A 23 -10.79 13.18 -32.04
CA GLU A 23 -9.70 12.23 -31.77
C GLU A 23 -9.08 12.45 -30.38
N LEU A 24 -8.85 13.72 -30.01
CA LEU A 24 -8.28 14.09 -28.71
C LEU A 24 -9.27 13.85 -27.57
N GLU A 25 -10.55 14.15 -27.75
CA GLU A 25 -11.63 13.84 -26.82
C GLU A 25 -11.77 12.33 -26.61
N ALA A 26 -11.74 11.54 -27.68
CA ALA A 26 -11.75 10.07 -27.58
C ALA A 26 -10.52 9.54 -26.81
N LYS A 27 -9.34 10.13 -27.03
CA LYS A 27 -8.13 9.82 -26.26
C LYS A 27 -8.24 10.24 -24.80
N LEU A 28 -8.78 11.42 -24.50
CA LEU A 28 -8.98 11.94 -23.14
C LEU A 28 -10.00 11.10 -22.36
N ALA A 29 -11.10 10.69 -22.97
CA ALA A 29 -12.12 9.84 -22.36
C ALA A 29 -11.56 8.49 -21.86
N MET A 30 -10.46 7.99 -22.43
CA MET A 30 -9.75 6.80 -21.93
C MET A 30 -9.08 7.04 -20.56
N TYR A 31 -8.70 8.28 -20.25
CA TYR A 31 -7.98 8.67 -19.04
C TYR A 31 -8.83 9.50 -18.07
N GLU A 32 -9.95 10.07 -18.51
CA GLU A 32 -10.84 10.91 -17.72
C GLU A 32 -12.26 10.32 -17.71
N ASN A 33 -12.44 9.21 -17.01
CA ASN A 33 -13.76 8.62 -16.76
C ASN A 33 -13.93 8.24 -15.28
N ALA A 34 -15.16 7.91 -14.89
CA ALA A 34 -15.52 7.52 -13.52
C ALA A 34 -14.73 6.31 -12.97
N HIS A 35 -14.26 5.44 -13.86
CA HIS A 35 -13.47 4.24 -13.52
C HIS A 35 -11.96 4.48 -13.53
N THR A 36 -11.48 5.64 -14.01
CA THR A 36 -10.06 5.97 -13.90
C THR A 36 -9.73 6.23 -12.44
N PRO A 37 -8.82 5.45 -11.82
CA PRO A 37 -8.45 5.65 -10.43
C PRO A 37 -7.81 7.04 -10.24
N PRO A 38 -7.98 7.70 -9.08
CA PRO A 38 -7.48 9.05 -8.84
C PRO A 38 -5.97 9.22 -9.10
N SER A 39 -5.20 8.15 -8.91
CA SER A 39 -3.75 8.13 -9.16
C SER A 39 -3.34 8.16 -10.63
N LEU A 40 -4.27 7.86 -11.55
CA LEU A 40 -4.03 7.84 -13.01
C LEU A 40 -4.72 8.99 -13.76
N LYS A 41 -5.57 9.77 -13.10
CA LYS A 41 -6.13 10.97 -13.72
C LYS A 41 -4.95 11.91 -14.01
N ARG A 42 -4.73 12.26 -15.29
CA ARG A 42 -3.82 13.34 -15.65
C ARG A 42 -4.33 14.56 -14.89
N ASN A 43 -3.46 15.25 -14.16
CA ASN A 43 -3.81 16.51 -13.50
C ASN A 43 -4.21 17.55 -14.57
N GLY A 44 -5.43 17.48 -15.11
CA GLY A 44 -6.17 18.67 -15.48
C GLY A 44 -6.35 19.44 -14.18
N ASN A 45 -5.91 20.70 -14.16
CA ASN A 45 -6.01 21.61 -13.03
C ASN A 45 -7.21 21.25 -12.16
N ARG A 46 -6.96 20.72 -10.96
CA ARG A 46 -7.99 20.62 -9.93
C ARG A 46 -8.59 22.01 -9.86
N LYS A 47 -9.78 22.22 -10.43
CA LYS A 47 -10.65 23.29 -9.97
C LYS A 47 -10.87 22.92 -8.51
N LYS A 48 -10.08 23.56 -7.65
CA LYS A 48 -10.36 23.62 -6.22
C LYS A 48 -11.81 24.01 -6.19
N ASP A 49 -12.68 23.16 -5.68
CA ASP A 49 -14.03 23.58 -5.32
C ASP A 49 -13.81 24.84 -4.48
N GLN A 50 -14.06 26.00 -5.08
CA GLN A 50 -14.07 27.26 -4.38
C GLN A 50 -15.35 27.21 -3.58
N ASN A 51 -15.35 26.43 -2.50
CA ASN A 51 -16.20 26.76 -1.39
C ASN A 51 -15.82 28.20 -1.05
N GLU A 52 -16.77 29.11 -1.22
CA GLU A 52 -16.74 30.51 -0.79
C GLU A 52 -16.68 30.59 0.76
N SER A 53 -15.80 29.81 1.40
CA SER A 53 -15.46 30.00 2.80
C SER A 53 -14.33 31.01 2.84
N GLY A 54 -14.70 32.29 2.90
CA GLY A 54 -13.76 33.40 3.01
C GLY A 54 -12.68 33.20 4.07
N GLY A 55 -11.47 33.64 3.73
CA GLY A 55 -10.51 34.22 4.69
C GLY A 55 -9.96 33.34 5.81
N LYS A 56 -10.00 32.01 5.73
CA LYS A 56 -9.29 31.18 6.74
C LYS A 56 -7.79 31.23 6.45
N LYS A 57 -7.03 31.94 7.28
CA LYS A 57 -5.56 31.90 7.28
C LYS A 57 -5.10 30.43 7.34
N PRO A 58 -4.10 30.01 6.54
CA PRO A 58 -3.49 28.71 6.69
C PRO A 58 -3.00 28.55 8.13
N GLY A 59 -3.48 27.52 8.84
CA GLY A 59 -3.15 27.30 10.25
C GLY A 59 -4.29 26.69 11.04
N GLN A 60 -3.94 26.08 12.16
CA GLN A 60 -4.90 25.50 13.09
C GLN A 60 -5.73 26.63 13.75
N LYS A 61 -7.04 26.42 13.91
CA LYS A 61 -7.94 27.45 14.46
C LYS A 61 -7.51 27.86 15.87
N LYS A 62 -7.70 29.15 16.21
CA LYS A 62 -7.50 29.66 17.57
C LYS A 62 -8.39 28.87 18.55
N GLY A 63 -7.80 28.30 19.61
CA GLY A 63 -8.50 27.46 20.59
C GLY A 63 -8.39 25.95 20.38
N HIS A 64 -7.65 25.49 19.37
CA HIS A 64 -7.27 24.06 19.30
C HIS A 64 -6.27 23.73 20.41
N GLU A 65 -6.52 22.63 21.13
CA GLU A 65 -5.52 22.07 22.05
C GLU A 65 -4.25 21.73 21.28
N GLY A 66 -3.11 22.19 21.81
CA GLY A 66 -1.80 21.89 21.25
C GLY A 66 -1.52 20.40 21.38
N THR A 67 -1.20 19.74 20.27
CA THR A 67 -0.78 18.33 20.25
C THR A 67 0.74 18.23 20.37
N THR A 68 1.34 18.98 21.31
CA THR A 68 2.77 18.87 21.56
C THR A 68 3.04 17.48 22.13
N ARG A 69 3.99 16.74 21.52
CA ARG A 69 4.38 15.42 22.01
C ARG A 69 4.94 15.58 23.44
N PRO A 70 4.40 14.87 24.44
CA PRO A 70 4.97 14.92 25.79
C PRO A 70 6.39 14.34 25.78
N PRO A 71 7.28 14.79 26.67
CA PRO A 71 8.60 14.17 26.84
C PRO A 71 8.49 12.67 27.13
N ALA A 72 9.42 11.88 26.58
CA ALA A 72 9.50 10.46 26.89
C ALA A 72 9.87 10.22 28.37
N LYS A 73 9.50 9.04 28.89
CA LYS A 73 9.97 8.58 30.20
C LYS A 73 11.43 8.15 30.07
N PRO A 74 12.36 8.63 30.90
CA PRO A 74 13.77 8.26 30.79
C PRO A 74 14.00 6.79 31.21
N ASP A 75 14.74 6.05 30.39
CA ASP A 75 15.19 4.68 30.72
C ASP A 75 16.35 4.68 31.73
N ARG A 76 17.15 5.75 31.74
CA ARG A 76 18.28 5.99 32.64
C ARG A 76 18.36 7.48 32.97
N GLN A 77 18.80 7.80 34.18
CA GLN A 77 19.15 9.15 34.60
C GLN A 77 20.66 9.28 34.78
N VAL A 78 21.23 10.40 34.33
CA VAL A 78 22.66 10.71 34.44
C VAL A 78 22.79 12.06 35.12
N GLU A 79 23.49 12.10 36.24
CA GLU A 79 23.86 13.36 36.90
C GLU A 79 25.08 13.96 36.20
N VAL A 80 24.96 15.23 35.82
CA VAL A 80 26.04 15.98 35.17
C VAL A 80 26.46 17.10 36.11
N THR A 81 27.53 16.85 36.86
CA THR A 81 28.09 17.78 37.86
C THR A 81 29.55 18.10 37.55
N LYS A 82 30.10 19.11 38.22
CA LYS A 82 31.53 19.46 38.22
C LYS A 82 31.98 19.72 39.64
N ASP A 83 33.17 19.26 39.98
CA ASP A 83 33.84 19.46 41.26
C ASP A 83 34.72 20.71 41.29
N ARG A 84 35.12 21.22 40.12
CA ARG A 84 35.99 22.40 40.00
C ARG A 84 35.54 23.37 38.91
N CYS A 85 35.79 24.65 39.15
CA CYS A 85 35.59 25.72 38.19
C CYS A 85 36.58 25.55 37.02
N PRO A 86 36.12 25.48 35.75
CA PRO A 86 37.00 25.28 34.61
C PRO A 86 37.92 26.48 34.34
N ASP A 87 37.58 27.68 34.82
CA ASP A 87 38.34 28.90 34.56
C ASP A 87 39.41 29.18 35.61
N CYS A 88 39.11 28.96 36.89
CA CYS A 88 40.02 29.29 38.00
C CYS A 88 40.43 28.09 38.88
N GLY A 89 39.87 26.89 38.65
CA GLY A 89 40.22 25.66 39.38
C GLY A 89 39.68 25.57 40.81
N ALA A 90 38.97 26.59 41.30
CA ALA A 90 38.35 26.58 42.62
C ALA A 90 37.38 25.41 42.78
N GLU A 91 37.29 24.85 43.99
CA GLU A 91 36.35 23.78 44.30
C GLU A 91 34.91 24.29 44.27
N LEU A 92 34.06 23.55 43.57
CA LEU A 92 32.63 23.77 43.50
C LEU A 92 31.97 22.89 44.56
N GLY A 93 31.09 23.48 45.37
CA GLY A 93 30.22 22.75 46.29
C GLY A 93 28.94 22.28 45.61
N ASP A 94 27.86 22.17 46.37
CA ASP A 94 26.57 21.74 45.85
C ASP A 94 26.03 22.71 44.77
N PRO A 95 25.42 22.19 43.70
CA PRO A 95 24.85 23.02 42.64
C PRO A 95 23.68 23.86 43.19
N PHE A 96 23.67 25.15 42.86
CA PHE A 96 22.60 26.05 43.28
C PHE A 96 21.26 25.77 42.57
N SER A 97 21.29 25.14 41.39
CA SER A 97 20.11 24.71 40.63
C SER A 97 20.44 23.55 39.71
N VAL A 98 19.44 22.72 39.42
CA VAL A 98 19.57 21.59 38.49
C VAL A 98 18.45 21.69 37.45
N GLU A 99 18.84 21.80 36.17
CA GLU A 99 17.91 21.72 35.04
C GLU A 99 17.81 20.26 34.57
N THR A 100 16.59 19.79 34.28
CA THR A 100 16.38 18.46 33.70
C THR A 100 16.20 18.55 32.19
N LYS A 101 16.98 17.78 31.43
CA LYS A 101 16.82 17.59 29.97
C LYS A 101 16.64 16.11 29.66
N VAL A 102 15.55 15.78 28.97
CA VAL A 102 15.30 14.43 28.46
C VAL A 102 15.71 14.38 27.00
N ILE A 103 16.66 13.50 26.68
CA ILE A 103 17.17 13.29 25.32
C ILE A 103 16.74 11.90 24.86
N GLU A 104 16.02 11.85 23.74
CA GLU A 104 15.73 10.60 23.02
C GLU A 104 16.81 10.41 21.95
N GLU A 105 17.74 9.49 22.20
CA GLU A 105 18.86 9.20 21.29
C GLU A 105 18.71 7.81 20.66
N ILE A 106 19.17 7.67 19.41
CA ILE A 106 19.21 6.38 18.72
C ILE A 106 20.55 5.69 19.08
N PRO A 107 20.53 4.44 19.60
CA PRO A 107 21.76 3.75 19.95
C PRO A 107 22.64 3.49 18.73
N GLU A 108 23.92 3.24 18.96
CA GLU A 108 24.85 2.85 17.90
C GLU A 108 24.35 1.58 17.16
N PRO A 109 24.58 1.48 15.85
CA PRO A 109 24.29 0.28 15.06
C PRO A 109 24.82 -1.00 15.72
N GLN A 110 23.95 -1.99 15.92
CA GLN A 110 24.34 -3.26 16.55
C GLN A 110 24.78 -4.28 15.51
N PRO A 111 25.98 -4.87 15.60
CA PRO A 111 26.43 -5.87 14.63
C PRO A 111 25.57 -7.13 14.67
N VAL A 112 25.61 -7.91 13.59
CA VAL A 112 24.98 -9.23 13.55
C VAL A 112 25.61 -10.19 14.56
N ILE A 113 24.78 -11.04 15.16
CA ILE A 113 25.21 -12.17 15.97
C ILE A 113 25.38 -13.38 15.06
N VAL A 114 26.55 -14.01 15.08
CA VAL A 114 26.86 -15.23 14.32
C VAL A 114 26.87 -16.42 15.27
N THR A 115 26.02 -17.40 15.01
CA THR A 115 25.91 -18.63 15.80
C THR A 115 26.23 -19.83 14.93
N GLU A 116 27.20 -20.64 15.34
CA GLU A 116 27.52 -21.92 14.71
C GLU A 116 26.65 -23.03 15.30
N TYR A 117 25.99 -23.81 14.44
CA TYR A 117 25.15 -24.94 14.85
C TYR A 117 25.88 -26.25 14.54
N HIS A 118 26.21 -27.02 15.58
CA HIS A 118 26.70 -28.39 15.44
C HIS A 118 25.52 -29.35 15.38
N ILE A 119 25.06 -29.66 14.17
CA ILE A 119 23.89 -30.53 13.96
C ILE A 119 24.33 -31.99 14.08
N ALA A 120 23.79 -32.68 15.09
CA ALA A 120 24.08 -34.10 15.31
C ALA A 120 23.22 -34.98 14.39
N HIS A 121 23.86 -35.95 13.75
CA HIS A 121 23.23 -37.00 12.97
C HIS A 121 23.36 -38.32 13.74
N TYR A 122 22.26 -39.07 13.81
CA TYR A 122 22.18 -40.33 14.52
C TYR A 122 21.69 -41.42 13.57
N THR A 123 22.17 -42.64 13.77
CA THR A 123 21.55 -43.83 13.16
C THR A 123 20.70 -44.50 14.22
N CYS A 124 19.40 -44.65 13.98
CA CYS A 124 18.51 -45.34 14.90
C CYS A 124 18.94 -46.82 15.00
N PRO A 125 19.27 -47.35 16.19
CA PRO A 125 19.78 -48.71 16.32
C PRO A 125 18.73 -49.78 15.95
N HIS A 126 17.44 -49.43 16.00
CA HIS A 126 16.36 -50.37 15.73
C HIS A 126 15.97 -50.46 14.24
N CYS A 127 15.71 -49.32 13.60
CA CYS A 127 15.24 -49.29 12.21
C CYS A 127 16.30 -48.87 11.19
N GLN A 128 17.54 -48.58 11.64
CA GLN A 128 18.68 -48.15 10.82
C GLN A 128 18.45 -46.86 10.01
N LYS A 129 17.39 -46.10 10.33
CA LYS A 129 17.11 -44.81 9.71
C LYS A 129 17.97 -43.71 10.32
N GLU A 130 18.36 -42.77 9.49
CA GLU A 130 18.99 -41.53 9.92
C GLU A 130 17.98 -40.64 10.67
N VAL A 131 18.42 -40.10 11.81
CA VAL A 131 17.72 -39.10 12.60
C VAL A 131 18.64 -37.89 12.70
N VAL A 132 18.20 -36.75 12.19
CA VAL A 132 18.96 -35.49 12.23
C VAL A 132 18.35 -34.59 13.29
N ALA A 133 19.17 -34.08 14.22
CA ALA A 133 18.72 -33.12 15.22
C ALA A 133 18.24 -31.82 14.55
N THR A 134 17.21 -31.20 15.12
CA THR A 134 16.65 -29.95 14.59
C THR A 134 16.50 -28.92 15.70
N ASP A 135 16.74 -27.65 15.36
CA ASP A 135 16.47 -26.51 16.23
C ASP A 135 15.57 -25.51 15.49
N ALA A 136 14.62 -24.89 16.19
CA ALA A 136 13.65 -23.97 15.59
C ALA A 136 14.30 -22.67 15.07
N SER A 137 15.43 -22.27 15.64
CA SER A 137 16.20 -21.08 15.26
C SER A 137 17.22 -21.38 14.15
N CYS A 138 17.55 -22.66 13.93
CA CYS A 138 18.38 -23.09 12.82
C CYS A 138 17.59 -23.07 11.50
N PRO A 139 17.97 -22.25 10.51
CA PRO A 139 17.24 -22.18 9.25
C PRO A 139 17.36 -23.51 8.47
N LYS A 140 16.25 -23.96 7.88
CA LYS A 140 16.23 -25.17 7.02
C LYS A 140 17.02 -25.00 5.72
N GLU A 141 17.16 -23.77 5.26
CA GLU A 141 17.83 -23.41 4.02
C GLU A 141 18.67 -22.14 4.24
N GLY A 142 19.87 -22.08 3.69
CA GLY A 142 20.71 -20.88 3.72
C GLY A 142 21.36 -20.58 5.08
N ARG A 143 22.04 -19.43 5.18
CA ARG A 143 22.87 -19.03 6.33
C ARG A 143 22.33 -17.87 7.15
N PHE A 144 21.16 -17.34 6.78
CA PHE A 144 20.56 -16.18 7.44
C PHE A 144 19.38 -16.63 8.30
N GLY A 145 19.38 -16.22 9.56
CA GLY A 145 18.34 -16.52 10.54
C GLY A 145 17.05 -15.72 10.33
N ASN A 146 16.03 -16.07 11.11
CA ASN A 146 14.66 -15.57 10.95
C ASN A 146 14.55 -14.04 11.04
N ASN A 147 15.29 -13.40 11.95
CA ASN A 147 15.27 -11.95 12.10
C ASN A 147 15.85 -11.22 10.87
N THR A 148 16.92 -11.73 10.28
CA THR A 148 17.47 -11.15 9.03
C THR A 148 16.47 -11.26 7.88
N ILE A 149 15.76 -12.39 7.78
CA ILE A 149 14.70 -12.60 6.79
C ILE A 149 13.56 -11.60 7.02
N ALA A 150 13.08 -11.50 8.26
CA ALA A 150 11.99 -10.59 8.64
C ALA A 150 12.34 -9.13 8.32
N GLN A 151 13.54 -8.68 8.67
CA GLN A 151 14.01 -7.33 8.35
C GLN A 151 14.06 -7.08 6.84
N ALA A 152 14.57 -8.04 6.06
CA ALA A 152 14.59 -7.91 4.60
C ALA A 152 13.17 -7.77 4.00
N VAL A 153 12.19 -8.52 4.54
CA VAL A 153 10.78 -8.47 4.12
C VAL A 153 10.12 -7.14 4.51
N LEU A 154 10.29 -6.69 5.76
CA LEU A 154 9.73 -5.42 6.24
C LEU A 154 10.28 -4.24 5.42
N LEU A 155 11.61 -4.17 5.29
CA LEU A 155 12.26 -3.14 4.48
C LEU A 155 11.79 -3.18 3.01
N LYS A 156 11.47 -4.37 2.48
CA LYS A 156 11.03 -4.53 1.09
C LYS A 156 9.59 -4.13 0.86
N TYR A 157 8.66 -4.56 1.72
CA TYR A 157 7.23 -4.50 1.46
C TYR A 157 6.51 -3.45 2.30
N GLU A 158 6.93 -3.25 3.56
CA GLU A 158 6.39 -2.20 4.43
C GLU A 158 7.05 -0.86 4.09
N ASP A 159 8.38 -0.80 4.12
CA ASP A 159 9.14 0.44 3.85
C ASP A 159 9.40 0.68 2.35
N ARG A 160 9.04 -0.29 1.51
CA ARG A 160 9.09 -0.21 0.03
C ARG A 160 10.46 0.10 -0.54
N LEU A 161 11.52 -0.32 0.14
CA LEU A 161 12.88 -0.05 -0.32
C LEU A 161 13.24 -0.94 -1.53
N PRO A 162 13.89 -0.37 -2.56
CA PRO A 162 14.56 -1.17 -3.58
C PRO A 162 15.64 -2.05 -2.96
N HIS A 163 15.90 -3.25 -3.49
CA HIS A 163 16.88 -4.21 -2.93
C HIS A 163 18.27 -3.59 -2.63
N ARG A 164 18.74 -2.66 -3.49
CA ARG A 164 20.00 -1.93 -3.24
C ARG A 164 19.94 -1.03 -2.00
N LYS A 165 18.80 -0.40 -1.73
CA LYS A 165 18.61 0.43 -0.54
C LYS A 165 18.46 -0.42 0.72
N ILE A 166 17.86 -1.61 0.61
CA ILE A 166 17.83 -2.60 1.69
C ILE A 166 19.25 -3.01 2.07
N ARG A 167 20.10 -3.38 1.10
CA ARG A 167 21.53 -3.64 1.35
C ARG A 167 22.19 -2.50 2.12
N ASN A 168 22.03 -1.26 1.65
CA ASN A 168 22.61 -0.10 2.31
C ASN A 168 22.08 0.11 3.74
N ALA A 169 20.81 -0.23 4.01
CA ALA A 169 20.23 -0.14 5.35
C ALA A 169 20.84 -1.20 6.28
N LEU A 170 20.94 -2.46 5.82
CA LEU A 170 21.52 -3.55 6.59
C LEU A 170 23.01 -3.35 6.91
N ILE A 171 23.78 -2.78 5.97
CA ILE A 171 25.18 -2.38 6.24
C ILE A 171 25.23 -1.28 7.31
N ARG A 172 24.39 -0.23 7.18
CA ARG A 172 24.41 0.92 8.09
C ARG A 172 23.95 0.57 9.51
N GLN A 173 22.97 -0.32 9.64
CA GLN A 173 22.37 -0.66 10.95
C GLN A 173 23.01 -1.87 11.61
N TYR A 174 23.54 -2.81 10.82
CA TYR A 174 24.01 -4.10 11.35
C TYR A 174 25.40 -4.53 10.87
N GLY A 175 26.07 -3.71 10.05
CA GLY A 175 27.31 -4.10 9.38
C GLY A 175 27.13 -5.28 8.41
N LEU A 176 25.89 -5.66 8.07
CA LEU A 176 25.59 -6.85 7.28
C LEU A 176 25.61 -6.53 5.79
N ASP A 177 26.69 -6.92 5.11
CA ASP A 177 26.79 -6.80 3.65
C ASP A 177 26.25 -8.04 2.92
N ILE A 178 25.08 -7.89 2.29
CA ILE A 178 24.46 -8.94 1.48
C ILE A 178 24.04 -8.43 0.10
N SER A 179 24.14 -9.31 -0.89
CA SER A 179 23.81 -8.94 -2.28
C SER A 179 22.31 -8.69 -2.48
N PRO A 180 21.91 -7.87 -3.47
CA PRO A 180 20.50 -7.73 -3.85
C PRO A 180 19.82 -9.05 -4.23
N ALA A 181 20.55 -10.00 -4.81
CA ALA A 181 20.03 -11.32 -5.14
C ALA A 181 19.74 -12.15 -3.89
N THR A 182 20.62 -12.06 -2.87
CA THR A 182 20.40 -12.66 -1.57
C THR A 182 19.14 -12.09 -0.91
N ILE A 183 18.96 -10.77 -0.93
CA ILE A 183 17.76 -10.13 -0.37
C ILE A 183 16.48 -10.63 -1.05
N LEU A 184 16.49 -10.77 -2.38
CA LEU A 184 15.38 -11.37 -3.12
C LEU A 184 15.12 -12.82 -2.67
N ASP A 185 16.16 -13.62 -2.49
CA ASP A 185 16.02 -14.99 -1.97
C ASP A 185 15.45 -15.01 -0.54
N LEU A 186 15.84 -14.09 0.34
CA LEU A 186 15.25 -13.98 1.69
C LEU A 186 13.74 -13.72 1.61
N THR A 187 13.29 -12.88 0.67
CA THR A 187 11.85 -12.65 0.48
C THR A 187 11.10 -13.88 -0.04
N ARG A 188 11.74 -14.71 -0.88
CA ARG A 188 11.18 -16.01 -1.28
C ARG A 188 11.09 -16.96 -0.09
N ARG A 189 12.15 -17.10 0.70
CA ARG A 189 12.16 -17.97 1.89
C ARG A 189 11.07 -17.58 2.90
N ALA A 190 10.83 -16.28 3.06
CA ALA A 190 9.71 -15.79 3.86
C ALA A 190 8.35 -16.19 3.27
N ALA A 191 8.18 -16.07 1.95
CA ALA A 191 6.95 -16.48 1.25
C ALA A 191 6.69 -17.98 1.45
N ASP A 192 7.71 -18.83 1.30
CA ASP A 192 7.61 -20.28 1.51
C ASP A 192 7.21 -20.60 2.96
N ALA A 193 7.79 -19.87 3.94
CA ALA A 193 7.47 -20.06 5.35
C ALA A 193 6.02 -19.71 5.72
N VAL A 194 5.41 -18.73 5.03
CA VAL A 194 4.03 -18.30 5.28
C VAL A 194 3.01 -18.91 4.32
N GLN A 195 3.41 -19.85 3.46
CA GLN A 195 2.56 -20.44 2.43
C GLN A 195 1.30 -21.09 3.02
N SER A 196 1.42 -21.80 4.14
CA SER A 196 0.27 -22.42 4.82
C SER A 196 -0.75 -21.38 5.32
N VAL A 197 -0.28 -20.21 5.76
CA VAL A 197 -1.14 -19.09 6.17
C VAL A 197 -1.83 -18.48 4.96
N TYR A 198 -1.10 -18.31 3.85
CA TYR A 198 -1.66 -17.83 2.57
C TYR A 198 -2.79 -18.74 2.08
N ASP A 199 -2.59 -20.06 2.15
CA ASP A 199 -3.60 -21.04 1.74
C ASP A 199 -4.82 -21.04 2.69
N ALA A 200 -4.59 -20.90 4.00
CA ALA A 200 -5.66 -20.77 4.97
C ALA A 200 -6.49 -19.49 4.77
N ILE A 201 -5.87 -18.37 4.39
CA ILE A 201 -6.57 -17.13 4.02
C ILE A 201 -7.43 -17.36 2.79
N LEU A 202 -6.90 -18.03 1.76
CA LEU A 202 -7.65 -18.36 0.54
C LEU A 202 -8.91 -19.18 0.87
N ASP A 203 -8.79 -20.17 1.75
CA ASP A 203 -9.93 -20.99 2.17
C ASP A 203 -10.96 -20.19 2.96
N ARG A 204 -10.54 -19.26 3.83
CA ARG A 204 -11.49 -18.34 4.50
C ARG A 204 -12.19 -17.43 3.50
N VAL A 205 -11.47 -16.87 2.52
CA VAL A 205 -12.04 -16.04 1.45
C VAL A 205 -13.07 -16.82 0.63
N ARG A 206 -12.83 -18.10 0.32
CA ARG A 206 -13.77 -18.96 -0.41
C ARG A 206 -15.07 -19.24 0.35
N ASN A 207 -15.05 -19.12 1.67
CA ASN A 207 -16.21 -19.36 2.53
C ASN A 207 -16.89 -18.06 3.02
N ALA A 208 -16.39 -16.89 2.61
CA ALA A 208 -16.93 -15.61 3.03
C ALA A 208 -18.34 -15.36 2.48
N SER A 209 -19.22 -14.80 3.31
CA SER A 209 -20.58 -14.40 2.92
C SER A 209 -20.57 -13.13 2.05
N ILE A 210 -19.63 -12.21 2.31
CA ILE A 210 -19.42 -10.98 1.57
C ILE A 210 -17.94 -10.91 1.20
N LEU A 211 -17.69 -10.70 -0.09
CA LEU A 211 -16.36 -10.58 -0.65
C LEU A 211 -16.28 -9.34 -1.52
N HIS A 212 -15.33 -8.47 -1.24
CA HIS A 212 -14.95 -7.39 -2.13
C HIS A 212 -14.01 -7.93 -3.20
N ALA A 213 -14.08 -7.40 -4.42
CA ALA A 213 -13.13 -7.75 -5.48
C ALA A 213 -12.83 -6.52 -6.35
N ASP A 214 -11.55 -6.31 -6.61
CA ASP A 214 -11.05 -5.27 -7.51
C ASP A 214 -9.70 -5.71 -8.08
N GLU A 215 -9.32 -5.13 -9.21
CA GLU A 215 -8.14 -5.53 -9.94
C GLU A 215 -7.42 -4.36 -10.61
N THR A 216 -6.10 -4.49 -10.67
CA THR A 216 -5.24 -3.39 -11.05
C THR A 216 -4.09 -3.87 -11.90
N SER A 217 -3.83 -3.21 -13.03
CA SER A 217 -2.76 -3.65 -13.92
C SER A 217 -1.38 -3.31 -13.37
N ILE A 218 -0.43 -4.22 -13.55
CA ILE A 218 0.99 -4.05 -13.24
C ILE A 218 1.85 -4.57 -14.41
N LYS A 219 3.08 -4.06 -14.54
CA LYS A 219 4.07 -4.63 -15.47
C LYS A 219 4.99 -5.58 -14.71
N VAL A 220 5.03 -6.84 -15.12
CA VAL A 220 5.99 -7.84 -14.64
C VAL A 220 6.91 -8.15 -15.81
N GLN A 221 8.19 -7.78 -15.69
CA GLN A 221 9.18 -7.93 -16.76
C GLN A 221 8.68 -7.36 -18.11
N GLY A 222 8.08 -6.17 -18.08
CA GLY A 222 7.53 -5.50 -19.26
C GLY A 222 6.18 -6.03 -19.76
N GLN A 223 5.75 -7.21 -19.34
CA GLN A 223 4.45 -7.78 -19.72
C GLN A 223 3.34 -7.31 -18.77
N LYS A 224 2.13 -7.12 -19.31
CA LYS A 224 0.96 -6.69 -18.52
C LYS A 224 0.38 -7.86 -17.73
N TYR A 225 0.28 -7.67 -16.42
CA TYR A 225 -0.37 -8.55 -15.46
C TYR A 225 -1.42 -7.75 -14.68
N TRP A 226 -2.20 -8.46 -13.86
CA TRP A 226 -3.23 -7.91 -12.99
C TRP A 226 -3.00 -8.40 -11.57
N ILE A 227 -2.91 -7.47 -10.64
CA ILE A 227 -3.04 -7.74 -9.21
C ILE A 227 -4.53 -7.76 -8.93
N TRP A 228 -5.01 -8.90 -8.44
CA TRP A 228 -6.35 -9.07 -7.94
C TRP A 228 -6.33 -8.98 -6.43
N VAL A 229 -7.28 -8.24 -5.87
CA VAL A 229 -7.42 -8.08 -4.42
C VAL A 229 -8.83 -8.53 -4.06
N PHE A 230 -8.91 -9.46 -3.11
CA PHE A 230 -10.13 -10.08 -2.64
C PHE A 230 -10.26 -9.86 -1.12
N PRO A 231 -10.64 -8.65 -0.66
CA PRO A 231 -10.83 -8.40 0.76
C PRO A 231 -12.20 -8.86 1.24
N THR A 232 -12.22 -9.35 2.47
CA THR A 232 -13.38 -9.59 3.31
C THR A 232 -13.27 -8.67 4.53
N PRO A 233 -14.27 -8.62 5.43
CA PRO A 233 -14.14 -7.81 6.65
C PRO A 233 -12.94 -8.17 7.53
N SER A 234 -12.45 -9.41 7.48
CA SER A 234 -11.37 -9.91 8.35
C SER A 234 -10.07 -10.24 7.62
N GLU A 235 -10.13 -10.54 6.32
CA GLU A 235 -9.01 -11.10 5.56
C GLU A 235 -8.83 -10.40 4.23
N THR A 236 -7.59 -10.31 3.74
CA THR A 236 -7.30 -9.84 2.38
C THR A 236 -6.48 -10.87 1.62
N PHE A 237 -7.03 -11.38 0.53
CA PHE A 237 -6.31 -12.28 -0.37
C PHE A 237 -5.85 -11.54 -1.62
N ILE A 238 -4.59 -11.72 -2.02
CA ILE A 238 -3.98 -11.06 -3.19
C ILE A 238 -3.37 -12.10 -4.10
N VAL A 239 -3.58 -11.93 -5.41
CA VAL A 239 -2.99 -12.81 -6.42
C VAL A 239 -2.61 -12.04 -7.68
N ILE A 240 -1.49 -12.40 -8.31
CA ILE A 240 -1.02 -11.78 -9.56
C ILE A 240 -1.21 -12.76 -10.71
N ARG A 241 -1.95 -12.35 -11.75
CA ARG A 241 -2.24 -13.18 -12.93
C ARG A 241 -2.13 -12.38 -14.23
N LYS A 242 -1.75 -13.04 -15.33
CA LYS A 242 -1.72 -12.40 -16.66
C LYS A 242 -3.11 -11.96 -17.14
N SER A 243 -4.15 -12.62 -16.65
CA SER A 243 -5.51 -12.36 -17.10
C SER A 243 -6.29 -11.50 -16.12
N ARG A 244 -7.14 -10.66 -16.70
CA ARG A 244 -8.23 -9.98 -16.00
C ARG A 244 -9.54 -10.78 -16.08
N GLY A 245 -9.64 -11.86 -16.86
CA GLY A 245 -10.94 -12.49 -17.14
C GLY A 245 -11.52 -13.36 -16.01
N THR A 246 -12.75 -13.83 -16.21
CA THR A 246 -13.51 -14.72 -15.31
C THR A 246 -12.73 -15.96 -14.87
N LYS A 247 -11.76 -16.42 -15.67
CA LYS A 247 -10.92 -17.57 -15.31
C LYS A 247 -10.16 -17.40 -13.98
N VAL A 248 -9.79 -16.17 -13.61
CA VAL A 248 -9.14 -15.92 -12.32
C VAL A 248 -10.13 -16.07 -11.17
N LEU A 249 -11.36 -15.60 -11.33
CA LEU A 249 -12.43 -15.82 -10.35
C LEU A 249 -12.72 -17.33 -10.16
N MET A 250 -12.73 -18.08 -11.25
CA MET A 250 -12.91 -19.53 -11.22
C MET A 250 -11.76 -20.26 -10.54
N GLU A 251 -10.51 -19.81 -10.72
CA GLU A 251 -9.32 -20.35 -10.06
C GLU A 251 -9.35 -20.07 -8.55
N VAL A 252 -9.60 -18.82 -8.17
CA VAL A 252 -9.52 -18.35 -6.78
C VAL A 252 -10.74 -18.78 -5.98
N LEU A 253 -11.95 -18.43 -6.44
CA LEU A 253 -13.18 -18.62 -5.68
C LEU A 253 -13.86 -19.97 -5.95
N THR A 254 -13.55 -20.59 -7.09
CA THR A 254 -14.15 -21.85 -7.56
C THR A 254 -15.67 -21.76 -7.80
N ARG A 255 -16.29 -22.80 -8.37
CA ARG A 255 -17.76 -22.86 -8.55
C ARG A 255 -18.53 -23.01 -7.24
N ARG A 256 -17.83 -23.23 -6.12
CA ARG A 256 -18.43 -23.45 -4.80
C ARG A 256 -18.71 -22.16 -4.04
N PHE A 257 -18.11 -21.03 -4.44
CA PHE A 257 -18.38 -19.75 -3.78
C PHE A 257 -19.88 -19.40 -3.85
N ARG A 258 -20.46 -19.05 -2.70
CA ARG A 258 -21.89 -18.71 -2.55
C ARG A 258 -22.11 -17.30 -2.01
N GLY A 259 -21.05 -16.58 -1.64
CA GLY A 259 -21.16 -15.22 -1.11
C GLY A 259 -21.59 -14.18 -2.15
N ILE A 260 -21.79 -12.95 -1.67
CA ILE A 260 -22.04 -11.77 -2.48
C ILE A 260 -20.70 -11.14 -2.86
N ILE A 261 -20.49 -10.88 -4.15
CA ILE A 261 -19.30 -10.15 -4.62
C ILE A 261 -19.62 -8.66 -4.74
N VAL A 262 -18.94 -7.84 -3.95
CA VAL A 262 -18.96 -6.38 -4.03
C VAL A 262 -17.86 -5.93 -4.99
N CYS A 263 -18.22 -5.40 -6.16
CA CYS A 263 -17.25 -5.05 -7.21
C CYS A 263 -17.65 -3.78 -7.98
N ASP A 264 -16.78 -3.33 -8.87
CA ASP A 264 -17.05 -2.27 -9.86
C ASP A 264 -18.04 -2.68 -10.97
N GLY A 265 -18.62 -3.88 -10.84
CA GLY A 265 -19.56 -4.55 -11.74
C GLY A 265 -19.07 -4.69 -13.19
N TRP A 266 -17.77 -4.89 -13.36
CA TRP A 266 -17.20 -5.30 -14.63
C TRP A 266 -17.72 -6.68 -15.09
N LYS A 267 -17.84 -6.88 -16.42
CA LYS A 267 -18.57 -8.01 -17.04
C LYS A 267 -18.16 -9.41 -16.53
N PRO A 268 -16.87 -9.71 -16.27
CA PRO A 268 -16.44 -11.01 -15.77
C PRO A 268 -17.03 -11.43 -14.42
N TYR A 269 -17.34 -10.48 -13.54
CA TYR A 269 -18.02 -10.77 -12.28
C TYR A 269 -19.44 -11.31 -12.55
N ALA A 270 -20.20 -10.64 -13.41
CA ALA A 270 -21.56 -11.05 -13.80
C ALA A 270 -21.59 -12.40 -14.53
N LYS A 271 -20.51 -12.75 -15.26
CA LYS A 271 -20.35 -14.09 -15.86
C LYS A 271 -20.06 -15.17 -14.82
N PHE A 272 -19.46 -14.82 -13.68
CA PHE A 272 -19.11 -15.76 -12.63
C PHE A 272 -20.30 -16.07 -11.71
N THR A 273 -21.03 -15.05 -11.28
CA THR A 273 -22.16 -15.21 -10.34
C THR A 273 -23.23 -14.13 -10.57
N LYS A 274 -24.47 -14.45 -10.18
CA LYS A 274 -25.58 -13.48 -10.13
C LYS A 274 -25.65 -12.74 -8.78
N ARG A 275 -24.91 -13.19 -7.76
CA ARG A 275 -24.88 -12.60 -6.41
C ARG A 275 -23.86 -11.45 -6.36
N ILE A 276 -24.21 -10.33 -6.96
CA ILE A 276 -23.33 -9.16 -7.08
C ILE A 276 -23.97 -7.96 -6.42
N GLN A 277 -23.15 -7.21 -5.68
CA GLN A 277 -23.45 -5.87 -5.22
C GLN A 277 -22.49 -4.90 -5.91
N ARG A 278 -23.00 -3.76 -6.37
CA ARG A 278 -22.14 -2.68 -6.89
C ARG A 278 -21.46 -1.97 -5.73
N CYS A 279 -20.16 -1.75 -5.86
CA CYS A 279 -19.37 -1.04 -4.87
C CYS A 279 -19.87 0.43 -4.76
N TRP A 280 -20.25 0.85 -3.56
CA TRP A 280 -20.72 2.21 -3.29
C TRP A 280 -19.74 3.29 -3.73
N ALA A 281 -18.44 3.09 -3.50
CA ALA A 281 -17.43 4.05 -3.92
C ALA A 281 -17.39 4.23 -5.45
N HIS A 282 -17.66 3.17 -6.22
CA HIS A 282 -17.76 3.25 -7.68
C HIS A 282 -19.06 3.92 -8.10
N LEU A 283 -20.20 3.54 -7.53
CA LEU A 283 -21.50 4.18 -7.79
C LEU A 283 -21.49 5.68 -7.50
N LEU A 284 -20.86 6.11 -6.41
CA LEU A 284 -20.76 7.53 -6.05
C LEU A 284 -19.86 8.29 -7.02
N ARG A 285 -18.78 7.67 -7.52
CA ARG A 285 -17.94 8.29 -8.56
C ARG A 285 -18.66 8.38 -9.89
N GLU A 286 -19.35 7.32 -10.32
CA GLU A 286 -20.14 7.28 -11.55
C GLU A 286 -21.29 8.29 -11.51
N SER A 287 -22.03 8.36 -10.41
CA SER A 287 -23.11 9.35 -10.27
C SER A 287 -22.60 10.78 -10.23
N LYS A 288 -21.43 11.04 -9.63
CA LYS A 288 -20.79 12.36 -9.67
C LYS A 288 -20.40 12.74 -11.10
N ASP A 289 -19.69 11.83 -11.77
CA ASP A 289 -19.27 12.02 -13.16
C ASP A 289 -20.48 12.28 -14.08
N LEU A 290 -21.58 11.57 -13.86
CA LEU A 290 -22.82 11.81 -14.59
C LEU A 290 -23.42 13.19 -14.28
N ALA A 291 -23.48 13.59 -13.00
CA ALA A 291 -24.00 14.88 -12.58
C ALA A 291 -23.15 16.07 -13.07
N ASP A 292 -21.83 15.88 -13.21
CA ASP A 292 -20.92 16.89 -13.75
C ASP A 292 -21.15 17.13 -15.26
N ASN A 293 -21.68 16.13 -15.98
CA ASN A 293 -21.90 16.19 -17.43
C ASN A 293 -23.38 16.37 -17.83
N ILE A 294 -24.33 16.00 -16.96
CA ILE A 294 -25.77 15.98 -17.24
C ILE A 294 -26.51 16.59 -16.04
N ALA A 295 -27.17 17.73 -16.25
CA ALA A 295 -27.85 18.48 -15.18
C ALA A 295 -28.97 17.66 -14.51
N GLU A 296 -29.68 16.85 -15.28
CA GLU A 296 -30.77 15.97 -14.82
C GLU A 296 -30.27 14.88 -13.85
N ALA A 297 -28.97 14.57 -13.85
CA ALA A 297 -28.37 13.59 -12.94
C ALA A 297 -27.97 14.17 -11.57
N VAL A 298 -27.99 15.50 -11.40
CA VAL A 298 -27.63 16.15 -10.13
C VAL A 298 -28.53 15.72 -8.96
N PRO A 299 -29.88 15.63 -9.09
CA PRO A 299 -30.74 15.15 -8.00
C PRO A 299 -30.42 13.71 -7.61
N LEU A 300 -30.14 12.83 -8.59
CA LEU A 300 -29.77 11.43 -8.37
C LEU A 300 -28.47 11.32 -7.56
N HIS A 301 -27.43 12.06 -7.94
CA HIS A 301 -26.16 12.06 -7.21
C HIS A 301 -26.31 12.57 -5.77
N ARG A 302 -27.12 13.63 -5.56
CA ARG A 302 -27.41 14.15 -4.21
C ARG A 302 -28.12 13.11 -3.35
N ALA A 303 -29.13 12.42 -3.89
CA ALA A 303 -29.87 11.38 -3.18
C ALA A 303 -28.98 10.18 -2.78
N LEU A 304 -28.07 9.76 -3.67
CA LEU A 304 -27.11 8.69 -3.38
C LEU A 304 -26.10 9.10 -2.29
N THR A 305 -25.67 10.36 -2.30
CA THR A 305 -24.67 10.87 -1.36
C THR A 305 -25.26 11.09 0.03
N SER A 306 -26.48 11.64 0.14
CA SER A 306 -27.16 11.84 1.43
C SER A 306 -27.49 10.51 2.11
N SER A 307 -27.87 9.48 1.34
CA SER A 307 -28.14 8.13 1.85
C SER A 307 -26.88 7.48 2.45
N ASN A 308 -25.69 7.71 1.86
CA ASN A 308 -24.45 7.08 2.34
C ASN A 308 -23.93 7.68 3.67
N SER A 309 -24.23 8.96 3.96
CA SER A 309 -23.87 9.62 5.22
C SER A 309 -24.52 8.98 6.45
N ASN A 310 -25.68 8.33 6.29
CA ASN A 310 -26.44 7.75 7.39
C ASN A 310 -26.03 6.30 7.73
N TYR A 311 -25.24 5.63 6.88
CA TYR A 311 -24.96 4.19 7.04
C TYR A 311 -23.50 3.82 7.30
N GLY A 312 -22.59 4.80 7.46
CA GLY A 312 -21.23 4.53 7.98
C GLY A 312 -20.42 3.48 7.22
N MET A 313 -20.71 3.22 5.94
CA MET A 313 -20.03 2.17 5.16
C MET A 313 -18.61 2.61 4.78
N THR A 314 -17.66 2.29 5.66
CA THR A 314 -16.26 2.72 5.55
C THR A 314 -15.37 1.53 5.22
N PHE A 315 -15.63 0.84 4.11
CA PHE A 315 -14.65 -0.06 3.51
C PHE A 315 -14.52 0.26 2.02
N CYS A 316 -13.63 1.21 1.71
CA CYS A 316 -13.30 1.58 0.35
C CYS A 316 -12.06 0.79 -0.10
N LEU A 317 -12.26 -0.22 -0.96
CA LEU A 317 -11.23 -0.98 -1.70
C LEU A 317 -10.11 -0.10 -2.30
N ALA A 318 -10.40 1.17 -2.59
CA ALA A 318 -9.45 2.10 -3.19
C ALA A 318 -8.22 2.36 -2.31
N HIS A 319 -8.31 2.22 -0.98
CA HIS A 319 -7.17 2.43 -0.10
C HIS A 319 -6.15 1.30 -0.23
N THR A 320 -6.61 0.04 -0.23
CA THR A 320 -5.77 -1.17 -0.33
C THR A 320 -5.04 -1.26 -1.67
N ILE A 321 -5.63 -0.78 -2.77
CA ILE A 321 -5.01 -0.84 -4.11
C ILE A 321 -4.06 0.34 -4.37
N SER A 322 -4.34 1.51 -3.81
CA SER A 322 -3.44 2.68 -3.90
C SER A 322 -2.08 2.39 -3.27
N THR A 323 -2.06 1.63 -2.17
CA THR A 323 -0.84 1.15 -1.52
C THR A 323 -0.11 0.07 -2.33
N LEU A 324 -0.76 -0.73 -3.17
CA LEU A 324 -0.08 -1.78 -3.96
C LEU A 324 0.59 -1.29 -5.25
N ARG A 325 0.25 -0.09 -5.75
CA ARG A 325 0.77 0.45 -7.03
C ARG A 325 2.00 1.35 -6.92
N LYS A 326 2.40 1.77 -5.72
CA LYS A 326 3.56 2.65 -5.47
C LYS A 326 4.69 1.88 -4.83
#